data_AF-A0A9W7AF23-F1
#
_entry.id   AF-A0A9W7AF23-F1
#
_cell.length_a   1.000
_cell.length_b   1.000
_cell.length_c   1.000
_cell.angle_alpha   90.00
_cell.angle_beta   90.00
_cell.angle_gamma   90.00
#
_symmetry.space_group_name_H-M   'P 1'
#
loop_
_entity.id
_entity.type
_entity.pdbx_description
1 polymer ?
#
loop_
_entity_poly.entity_id
_entity_poly.type
_entity_poly.pdbx_seq_one_letter_code
_entity_poly.pdbx_strand_id
1 'polypeptide(L)'
;MDKLTSDPDILAENEGKGGRESGREGNDLVWELEDDVELNVVGNTHEANSKTVVLLAQAGGLEKLRKFTEIFYKKAFADPHIDKFIRSHNDPHGERFATWIAEKLGDPTHPWQENRRNRGRCPVDLGRAGMHAVTDRSSAHYAAWHSPKREASKWGSHFNLQDSRIWLRLHFWALRESGLMVSAPNFSRYYAKFIGHFVRVYERQAQMFVRDSIRWSEEEENTEGYLERGGTMPDVMVSDGEAIKGLPKEERGGDGWPYV
;
A
#
# COMPACT_ATOMS: atom_id res chain seq x y z
N MET A 1 -14.10 15.30 12.53
CA MET A 1 -13.05 14.32 12.89
C MET A 1 -12.34 13.91 11.62
N ASP A 2 -11.01 13.96 11.62
CA ASP A 2 -10.19 13.52 10.48
C ASP A 2 -10.39 12.00 10.28
N LYS A 3 -10.75 11.57 9.07
CA LYS A 3 -11.08 10.17 8.75
C LYS A 3 -9.91 9.24 9.03
N LEU A 4 -8.67 9.72 8.90
CA LEU A 4 -7.47 8.94 9.24
C LEU A 4 -7.40 8.64 10.74
N THR A 5 -7.73 9.60 11.60
CA THR A 5 -7.65 9.43 13.05
C THR A 5 -8.74 8.51 13.62
N SER A 6 -9.80 8.25 12.84
CA SER A 6 -10.90 7.35 13.20
C SER A 6 -10.85 5.99 12.50
N ASP A 7 -9.84 5.75 11.65
CA ASP A 7 -9.73 4.50 10.90
C ASP A 7 -9.39 3.33 11.85
N PRO A 8 -10.18 2.24 11.85
CA PRO A 8 -9.97 1.12 12.78
C PRO A 8 -8.59 0.45 12.67
N ASP A 9 -8.00 0.36 11.48
CA ASP A 9 -6.63 -0.17 11.33
C ASP A 9 -5.59 0.78 11.94
N ILE A 10 -5.74 2.09 11.78
CA ILE A 10 -4.89 3.10 12.44
C ILE A 10 -5.02 3.00 13.96
N LEU A 11 -6.24 2.85 14.47
CA LEU A 11 -6.49 2.73 15.90
C LEU A 11 -5.88 1.44 16.46
N ALA A 12 -6.07 0.30 15.79
CA ALA A 12 -5.47 -0.97 16.18
C ALA A 12 -3.94 -0.92 16.20
N GLU A 13 -3.33 -0.27 15.19
CA GLU A 13 -1.88 -0.01 15.15
C GLU A 13 -1.40 0.86 16.32
N ASN A 14 -2.19 1.85 16.75
CA ASN A 14 -1.84 2.74 17.85
C ASN A 14 -2.01 2.11 19.22
N GLU A 15 -2.99 1.22 19.38
CA GLU A 15 -3.24 0.49 20.63
C GLU A 15 -2.23 -0.65 20.87
N GLY A 16 -1.38 -0.96 19.89
CA GLY A 16 -0.39 -2.05 20.00
C GLY A 16 -1.04 -3.44 20.08
N LYS A 17 -2.30 -3.57 19.65
CA LYS A 17 -3.01 -4.84 19.56
C LYS A 17 -2.54 -5.58 18.30
N GLY A 18 -1.31 -6.10 18.35
CA GLY A 18 -0.89 -7.19 17.47
C GLY A 18 -1.83 -8.37 17.62
N GLY A 19 -2.16 -9.02 16.51
CA GLY A 19 -3.21 -10.05 16.41
C GLY A 19 -3.22 -11.01 17.60
N ARG A 20 -4.42 -11.32 18.09
CA ARG A 20 -4.61 -12.39 19.08
C ARG A 20 -3.89 -13.64 18.59
N GLU A 21 -2.96 -14.14 19.39
CA GLU A 21 -2.29 -15.41 19.18
C GLU A 21 -3.34 -16.49 18.92
N SER A 22 -3.46 -16.94 17.68
CA SER A 22 -4.10 -18.22 17.40
C SER A 22 -3.06 -19.29 17.68
N GLY A 23 -3.00 -19.71 18.95
CA GLY A 23 -2.15 -20.82 19.35
C GLY A 23 -2.57 -22.09 18.59
N ARG A 24 -1.66 -22.62 17.77
CA ARG A 24 -1.59 -24.07 17.50
C ARG A 24 -0.22 -24.49 16.99
N GLU A 25 0.22 -25.59 17.58
CA GLU A 25 1.50 -26.26 17.42
C GLU A 25 1.76 -26.70 15.98
N GLY A 26 3.06 -26.79 15.67
CA GLY A 26 3.59 -27.11 14.37
C GLY A 26 3.08 -28.44 13.83
N ASN A 27 2.69 -28.38 12.57
CA ASN A 27 2.71 -29.51 11.68
C ASN A 27 3.12 -28.97 10.31
N ASP A 28 4.12 -29.61 9.69
CA ASP A 28 4.49 -29.41 8.29
C ASP A 28 3.28 -29.72 7.41
N LEU A 29 2.42 -28.72 7.22
CA LEU A 29 1.24 -28.79 6.38
C LEU A 29 1.47 -27.87 5.20
N VAL A 30 1.84 -28.50 4.09
CA VAL A 30 1.66 -27.93 2.77
C VAL A 30 0.14 -27.81 2.58
N TRP A 31 -0.43 -26.68 3.00
CA TRP A 31 -1.81 -26.36 2.73
C TRP A 31 -1.92 -26.00 1.25
N GLU A 32 -2.58 -26.85 0.46
CA GLU A 32 -3.15 -26.40 -0.81
C GLU A 32 -4.17 -25.32 -0.47
N LEU A 33 -3.81 -24.06 -0.72
CA LEU A 33 -4.73 -22.95 -0.58
C LEU A 33 -5.70 -22.99 -1.77
N GLU A 34 -6.96 -22.66 -1.50
CA GLU A 34 -7.91 -22.29 -2.55
C GLU A 34 -7.29 -21.18 -3.43
N ASP A 35 -7.59 -21.23 -4.73
CA ASP A 35 -7.06 -20.26 -5.69
C ASP A 35 -7.50 -18.82 -5.38
N ASP A 36 -8.60 -18.63 -4.65
CA ASP A 36 -9.11 -17.32 -4.24
C ASP A 36 -9.36 -17.25 -2.73
N VAL A 37 -8.36 -16.75 -1.99
CA VAL A 37 -8.48 -16.50 -0.56
C VAL A 37 -9.27 -15.20 -0.34
N GLU A 38 -10.39 -15.29 0.37
CA GLU A 38 -11.20 -14.13 0.74
C GLU A 38 -10.45 -13.16 1.66
N LEU A 39 -10.72 -11.86 1.50
CA LEU A 39 -10.14 -10.83 2.35
C LEU A 39 -10.79 -10.87 3.74
N ASN A 40 -10.00 -11.18 4.77
CA ASN A 40 -10.48 -11.25 6.15
C ASN A 40 -10.56 -9.84 6.77
N VAL A 41 -11.76 -9.27 6.84
CA VAL A 41 -12.02 -7.95 7.43
C VAL A 41 -13.06 -8.06 8.54
N VAL A 42 -12.66 -7.70 9.76
CA VAL A 42 -13.50 -7.69 10.96
C VAL A 42 -13.59 -6.26 11.47
N GLY A 43 -14.80 -5.71 11.57
CA GLY A 43 -14.99 -4.34 12.08
C GLY A 43 -14.34 -3.24 11.23
N ASN A 44 -14.20 -3.46 9.92
CA ASN A 44 -13.44 -2.62 8.96
C ASN A 44 -11.91 -2.65 9.13
N THR A 45 -11.36 -3.59 9.90
CA THR A 45 -9.94 -3.83 10.04
C THR A 45 -9.56 -5.15 9.39
N HIS A 46 -8.43 -5.18 8.68
CA HIS A 46 -7.85 -6.44 8.23
C HIS A 46 -7.30 -7.23 9.43
N GLU A 47 -7.66 -8.51 9.50
CA GLU A 47 -7.12 -9.43 10.50
C GLU A 47 -6.34 -10.57 9.82
N ALA A 48 -5.11 -10.81 10.28
CA ALA A 48 -4.35 -11.98 9.87
C ALA A 48 -5.04 -13.27 10.30
N ASN A 49 -4.89 -14.33 9.51
CA ASN A 49 -5.35 -15.67 9.85
C ASN A 49 -4.38 -16.72 9.28
N SER A 50 -4.66 -18.01 9.51
CA SER A 50 -3.79 -19.09 9.02
C SER A 50 -3.58 -19.05 7.50
N LYS A 51 -4.57 -18.67 6.71
CA LYS A 51 -4.45 -18.56 5.25
C LYS A 51 -3.48 -17.42 4.86
N THR A 52 -3.54 -16.26 5.50
CA THR A 52 -2.63 -15.13 5.20
C THR A 52 -1.19 -15.42 5.59
N VAL A 53 -0.97 -16.18 6.67
CA VAL A 53 0.36 -16.64 7.08
C VAL A 53 0.96 -17.57 6.02
N VAL A 54 0.17 -18.52 5.50
CA VAL A 54 0.61 -19.40 4.41
C VAL A 54 0.92 -18.59 3.14
N LEU A 55 0.08 -17.61 2.78
CA LEU A 55 0.34 -16.74 1.63
C LEU A 55 1.65 -15.94 1.79
N LEU A 56 1.93 -15.41 2.98
CA LEU A 56 3.19 -14.73 3.27
C LEU A 56 4.39 -15.67 3.11
N ALA A 57 4.29 -16.91 3.61
CA ALA A 57 5.34 -17.91 3.46
C ALA A 57 5.56 -18.28 1.98
N GLN A 58 4.48 -18.50 1.20
CA GLN A 58 4.53 -18.76 -0.23
C GLN A 58 5.17 -17.61 -1.02
N ALA A 59 4.95 -16.37 -0.59
CA ALA A 59 5.59 -15.20 -1.18
C ALA A 59 7.10 -15.12 -0.91
N GLY A 60 7.66 -15.99 -0.05
CA GLY A 60 9.04 -15.94 0.41
C GLY A 60 9.26 -14.97 1.58
N GLY A 61 8.19 -14.66 2.32
CA GLY A 61 8.24 -13.90 3.58
C GLY A 61 8.73 -12.46 3.44
N LEU A 62 9.18 -11.91 4.56
CA LEU A 62 9.60 -10.51 4.67
C LEU A 62 10.74 -10.13 3.70
N GLU A 63 11.65 -11.05 3.38
CA GLU A 63 12.76 -10.77 2.45
C GLU A 63 12.25 -10.40 1.05
N LYS A 64 11.26 -11.14 0.53
CA LYS A 64 10.66 -10.85 -0.77
C LYS A 64 9.84 -9.56 -0.75
N LEU A 65 9.14 -9.29 0.36
CA LEU A 65 8.45 -8.01 0.56
C LEU A 65 9.41 -6.82 0.60
N ARG A 66 10.60 -6.97 1.20
CA ARG A 66 11.66 -5.95 1.19
C ARG A 66 12.12 -5.65 -0.24
N LYS A 67 12.45 -6.70 -1.02
CA LYS A 67 12.85 -6.52 -2.43
C LYS A 67 11.76 -5.78 -3.22
N PHE A 68 10.51 -6.22 -3.09
CA PHE A 68 9.37 -5.59 -3.74
C PHE A 68 9.23 -4.11 -3.36
N THR A 69 9.14 -3.81 -2.07
CA THR A 69 8.91 -2.44 -1.60
C THR A 69 10.11 -1.51 -1.86
N GLU A 70 11.34 -2.03 -1.91
CA GLU A 70 12.51 -1.28 -2.36
C GLU A 70 12.40 -0.89 -3.84
N ILE A 71 11.99 -1.81 -4.72
CA ILE A 71 11.72 -1.51 -6.13
C ILE A 71 10.61 -0.45 -6.24
N PHE A 72 9.54 -0.60 -5.46
CA PHE A 72 8.44 0.37 -5.44
C PHE A 72 8.94 1.77 -5.08
N TYR A 73 9.71 1.92 -4.00
CA TYR A 73 10.19 3.24 -3.59
C TYR A 73 11.23 3.82 -4.55
N LYS A 74 12.07 2.99 -5.21
CA LYS A 74 12.92 3.47 -6.31
C LYS A 74 12.10 4.12 -7.43
N LYS A 75 10.97 3.52 -7.81
CA LYS A 75 10.04 4.10 -8.79
C LYS A 75 9.35 5.36 -8.24
N ALA A 76 8.87 5.32 -7.00
CA ALA A 76 8.20 6.45 -6.36
C ALA A 76 9.11 7.68 -6.19
N PHE A 77 10.41 7.49 -5.95
CA PHE A 77 11.40 8.58 -5.88
C PHE A 77 11.71 9.17 -7.25
N ALA A 78 11.64 8.36 -8.31
CA ALA A 78 11.87 8.80 -9.68
C ALA A 78 10.66 9.51 -10.30
N ASP A 79 9.45 9.23 -9.79
CA ASP A 79 8.22 9.85 -10.26
C ASP A 79 8.10 11.31 -9.77
N PRO A 80 8.04 12.30 -10.68
CA PRO A 80 8.01 13.72 -10.33
C PRO A 80 6.73 14.16 -9.59
N HIS A 81 5.64 13.39 -9.67
CA HIS A 81 4.40 13.67 -8.95
C HIS A 81 4.43 13.05 -7.56
N ILE A 82 4.76 11.77 -7.44
CA ILE A 82 4.79 11.04 -6.17
C ILE A 82 5.93 11.51 -5.27
N ASP A 83 7.09 11.87 -5.82
CA ASP A 83 8.22 12.34 -5.00
C ASP A 83 7.90 13.59 -4.16
N LYS A 84 6.94 14.40 -4.60
CA LYS A 84 6.47 15.57 -3.84
C LYS A 84 5.89 15.19 -2.48
N PHE A 85 5.39 13.97 -2.32
CA PHE A 85 4.87 13.44 -1.06
C PHE A 85 5.95 12.79 -0.20
N ILE A 86 7.16 12.60 -0.73
CA ILE A 86 8.25 11.90 -0.07
C ILE A 86 9.27 12.92 0.42
N ARG A 87 9.27 13.16 1.74
CA ARG A 87 10.15 14.17 2.36
C ARG A 87 11.65 13.90 2.18
N SER A 88 12.06 12.65 2.39
CA SER A 88 13.47 12.24 2.47
C SER A 88 13.64 10.88 1.81
N HIS A 89 14.57 10.74 0.87
CA HIS A 89 14.92 9.44 0.28
C HIS A 89 15.78 8.56 1.19
N ASN A 90 16.38 9.15 2.23
CA ASN A 90 17.21 8.45 3.21
C ASN A 90 16.39 7.75 4.30
N ASP A 91 15.09 8.03 4.38
CA ASP A 91 14.22 7.31 5.30
C ASP A 91 14.04 5.86 4.78
N PRO A 92 13.99 4.84 5.66
CA PRO A 92 13.90 3.44 5.26
C PRO A 92 12.46 3.07 4.85
N HIS A 93 11.95 3.71 3.79
CA HIS A 93 10.56 3.61 3.35
C HIS A 93 10.16 2.19 2.95
N GLY A 94 10.98 1.52 2.13
CA GLY A 94 10.77 0.13 1.73
C GLY A 94 10.69 -0.80 2.94
N GLU A 95 11.66 -0.71 3.85
CA GLU A 95 11.68 -1.52 5.08
C GLU A 95 10.43 -1.30 5.94
N ARG A 96 10.02 -0.05 6.12
CA ARG A 96 8.80 0.29 6.89
C ARG A 96 7.56 -0.34 6.26
N PHE A 97 7.46 -0.28 4.93
CA PHE A 97 6.31 -0.82 4.24
C PHE A 97 6.31 -2.36 4.23
N ALA A 98 7.46 -2.99 3.98
CA ALA A 98 7.61 -4.45 4.01
C ALA A 98 7.25 -5.04 5.38
N THR A 99 7.78 -4.45 6.46
CA THR A 99 7.50 -4.92 7.83
C THR A 99 6.04 -4.71 8.21
N TRP A 100 5.41 -3.63 7.77
CA TRP A 100 3.97 -3.41 7.97
C TRP A 100 3.13 -4.46 7.22
N ILE A 101 3.44 -4.76 5.95
CA ILE A 101 2.74 -5.81 5.19
C ILE A 101 2.92 -7.17 5.87
N ALA A 102 4.16 -7.54 6.22
CA ALA A 102 4.46 -8.83 6.85
C ALA A 102 3.66 -9.01 8.15
N GLU A 103 3.67 -8.00 9.03
CA GLU A 103 2.92 -8.07 10.29
C GLU A 103 1.40 -8.13 10.06
N LYS A 104 0.86 -7.36 9.10
CA LYS A 104 -0.57 -7.43 8.74
C LYS A 104 -0.97 -8.81 8.22
N LEU A 105 -0.07 -9.53 7.56
CA LEU A 105 -0.33 -10.89 7.06
C LEU A 105 -0.07 -11.99 8.10
N GLY A 106 0.39 -11.62 9.30
CA GLY A 106 0.55 -12.54 10.43
C GLY A 106 1.98 -13.04 10.66
N ASP A 107 2.99 -12.28 10.23
CA ASP A 107 4.38 -12.59 10.60
C ASP A 107 4.54 -12.66 12.14
N PRO A 108 4.94 -13.82 12.70
CA PRO A 108 4.97 -14.02 14.14
C PRO A 108 6.07 -13.22 14.84
N THR A 109 7.03 -12.65 14.12
CA THR A 109 8.10 -11.86 14.74
C THR A 109 7.67 -10.42 15.04
N HIS A 110 6.48 -9.99 14.61
CA HIS A 110 5.97 -8.62 14.78
C HIS A 110 6.98 -7.51 14.37
N PRO A 111 7.53 -7.59 13.14
CA PRO A 111 8.66 -6.75 12.75
C PRO A 111 8.30 -5.25 12.66
N TRP A 112 7.04 -4.90 12.42
CA TRP A 112 6.60 -3.50 12.35
C TRP A 112 6.52 -2.86 13.73
N GLN A 113 5.92 -3.55 14.69
CA GLN A 113 5.86 -3.10 16.08
C GLN A 113 7.25 -2.97 16.70
N GLU A 114 8.13 -3.96 16.48
CA GLU A 114 9.50 -3.91 16.97
C GLU A 114 10.26 -2.72 16.38
N ASN A 115 10.18 -2.52 15.06
CA ASN A 115 10.78 -1.37 14.39
C ASN A 115 10.23 -0.03 14.90
N ARG A 116 8.93 0.07 15.20
CA ARG A 116 8.33 1.29 15.76
C ARG A 116 8.82 1.58 17.18
N ARG A 117 8.90 0.56 18.05
CA ARG A 117 9.37 0.70 19.44
C ARG A 117 10.81 1.21 19.49
N ASN A 118 11.66 0.74 18.58
CA ASN A 118 13.08 1.09 18.53
C ASN A 118 13.39 2.32 17.68
N ARG A 119 12.40 2.91 17.00
CA ARG A 119 12.61 4.08 16.15
C ARG A 119 12.86 5.32 16.99
N GLY A 120 13.98 5.99 16.73
CA GLY A 120 14.20 7.34 17.23
C GLY A 120 13.08 8.27 16.79
N ARG A 121 12.48 9.01 17.74
CA ARG A 121 11.55 10.09 17.41
C ARG A 121 12.35 11.20 16.75
N CYS A 122 12.27 11.30 15.43
CA CYS A 122 12.86 12.40 14.68
C CYS A 122 11.72 13.39 14.34
N PRO A 123 11.62 14.52 15.05
CA PRO A 123 10.70 15.56 14.67
C PRO A 123 11.12 16.09 13.29
N VAL A 124 10.17 16.20 12.38
CA VAL A 124 10.37 16.77 11.06
C VAL A 124 9.71 18.13 11.03
N ASP A 125 10.37 19.10 10.42
CA ASP A 125 9.77 20.41 10.17
C ASP A 125 8.80 20.29 8.99
N LEU A 126 7.51 20.49 9.25
CA LEU A 126 6.46 20.54 8.24
C LEU A 126 6.20 21.98 7.77
N GLY A 127 7.14 22.90 8.00
CA GLY A 127 7.03 24.31 7.69
C GLY A 127 5.95 24.97 8.53
N ARG A 128 4.80 25.25 7.92
CA ARG A 128 3.69 25.99 8.58
C ARG A 128 3.07 25.23 9.75
N ALA A 129 3.14 23.91 9.76
CA ALA A 129 2.65 23.07 10.86
C ALA A 129 3.70 22.88 11.99
N GLY A 130 4.91 23.40 11.83
CA GLY A 130 6.00 23.24 12.80
C GLY A 130 6.54 21.81 12.87
N MET A 131 7.14 21.47 14.02
CA MET A 131 7.81 20.19 14.24
C MET A 131 6.82 19.07 14.53
N HIS A 132 6.89 17.97 13.76
CA HIS A 132 6.01 16.82 13.88
C HIS A 132 6.79 15.51 13.99
N ALA A 133 6.48 14.63 14.94
CA ALA A 133 7.15 13.32 15.02
C ALA A 133 6.48 12.31 14.08
N VAL A 134 7.27 11.68 13.20
CA VAL A 134 6.77 10.64 12.26
C VAL A 134 7.08 9.24 12.81
N THR A 135 6.11 8.68 13.53
CA THR A 135 6.28 7.43 14.30
C THR A 135 5.47 6.25 13.78
N ASP A 136 4.48 6.50 12.92
CA ASP A 136 3.51 5.52 12.45
C ASP A 136 2.98 5.91 11.08
N ARG A 137 2.07 5.09 10.56
CA ARG A 137 1.47 5.27 9.24
C ARG A 137 0.72 6.61 9.14
N SER A 138 -0.04 6.98 10.16
CA SER A 138 -0.90 8.16 10.14
C SER A 138 -0.09 9.46 10.16
N SER A 139 0.88 9.55 11.08
CA SER A 139 1.84 10.66 11.13
C SER A 139 2.69 10.76 9.87
N ALA A 140 3.03 9.63 9.24
CA ALA A 140 3.74 9.64 7.95
C ALA A 140 2.90 10.21 6.81
N HIS A 141 1.63 9.80 6.67
CA HIS A 141 0.76 10.36 5.63
C HIS A 141 0.39 11.82 5.92
N TYR A 142 0.20 12.19 7.19
CA TYR A 142 0.05 13.60 7.57
C TYR A 142 1.27 14.44 7.15
N ALA A 143 2.49 13.95 7.40
CA ALA A 143 3.70 14.61 6.94
C ALA A 143 3.78 14.70 5.41
N ALA A 144 3.31 13.68 4.67
CA ALA A 144 3.25 13.69 3.22
C ALA A 144 2.29 14.77 2.69
N TRP A 145 1.11 14.95 3.30
CA TRP A 145 0.17 16.01 2.92
C TRP A 145 0.75 17.40 3.12
N HIS A 146 1.58 17.56 4.14
CA HIS A 146 2.23 18.81 4.50
C HIS A 146 3.67 18.92 3.98
N SER A 147 4.04 18.09 3.00
CA SER A 147 5.39 18.11 2.43
C SER A 147 5.72 19.48 1.81
N PRO A 148 6.90 20.06 2.10
CA PRO A 148 7.34 21.33 1.52
C PRO A 148 7.65 21.24 0.03
N LYS A 149 7.77 20.02 -0.53
CA LYS A 149 7.94 19.81 -1.98
C LYS A 149 6.65 20.03 -2.78
N ARG A 150 5.49 20.12 -2.12
CA ARG A 150 4.18 20.32 -2.77
C ARG A 150 3.94 21.79 -3.06
N GLU A 151 3.07 22.05 -4.04
CA GLU A 151 2.60 23.41 -4.34
C GLU A 151 1.90 24.02 -3.12
N ALA A 152 2.14 25.31 -2.86
CA ALA A 152 1.56 25.98 -1.70
C ALA A 152 0.02 25.92 -1.65
N SER A 153 -0.64 25.86 -2.81
CA SER A 153 -2.10 25.73 -2.93
C SER A 153 -2.62 24.32 -2.66
N LYS A 154 -1.76 23.31 -2.63
CA LYS A 154 -2.08 21.90 -2.36
C LYS A 154 -1.60 21.43 -0.98
N TRP A 155 -0.85 22.27 -0.27
CA TRP A 155 -0.32 21.95 1.05
C TRP A 155 -1.45 21.61 2.03
N GLY A 156 -1.30 20.49 2.75
CA GLY A 156 -2.30 19.95 3.67
C GLY A 156 -3.51 19.26 3.02
N SER A 157 -3.63 19.30 1.68
CA SER A 157 -4.68 18.54 1.00
C SER A 157 -4.38 17.05 1.05
N HIS A 158 -5.41 16.24 1.31
CA HIS A 158 -5.31 14.78 1.30
C HIS A 158 -4.99 14.26 -0.12
N PHE A 159 -4.62 12.98 -0.22
CA PHE A 159 -4.45 12.33 -1.51
C PHE A 159 -5.75 12.35 -2.29
N ASN A 160 -5.66 12.68 -3.58
CA ASN A 160 -6.79 12.60 -4.50
C ASN A 160 -6.72 11.30 -5.32
N LEU A 161 -7.68 11.12 -6.24
CA LEU A 161 -7.77 9.91 -7.06
C LEU A 161 -6.58 9.79 -8.03
N GLN A 162 -6.08 10.89 -8.59
CA GLN A 162 -4.92 10.88 -9.49
C GLN A 162 -3.66 10.45 -8.74
N ASP A 163 -3.43 11.01 -7.54
CA ASP A 163 -2.30 10.63 -6.66
C ASP A 163 -2.33 9.11 -6.39
N SER A 164 -3.50 8.60 -6.05
CA SER A 164 -3.70 7.19 -5.69
C SER A 164 -3.53 6.26 -6.89
N ARG A 165 -3.99 6.66 -8.08
CA ARG A 165 -3.84 5.86 -9.31
C ARG A 165 -2.39 5.78 -9.77
N ILE A 166 -1.62 6.88 -9.72
CA ILE A 166 -0.18 6.86 -10.02
C ILE A 166 0.53 5.94 -9.03
N TRP A 167 0.24 6.08 -7.73
CA TRP A 167 0.79 5.22 -6.69
C TRP A 167 0.51 3.74 -6.96
N LEU A 168 -0.74 3.38 -7.26
CA LEU A 168 -1.13 1.99 -7.54
C LEU A 168 -0.41 1.41 -8.77
N ARG A 169 -0.27 2.18 -9.85
CA ARG A 169 0.44 1.75 -11.06
C ARG A 169 1.91 1.49 -10.82
N LEU A 170 2.61 2.40 -10.13
CA LEU A 170 4.00 2.20 -9.74
C LEU A 170 4.15 1.01 -8.78
N HIS A 171 3.20 0.82 -7.89
CA HIS A 171 3.15 -0.28 -6.92
C HIS A 171 3.00 -1.64 -7.59
N PHE A 172 2.03 -1.81 -8.50
CA PHE A 172 1.86 -3.08 -9.21
C PHE A 172 2.96 -3.34 -10.24
N TRP A 173 3.52 -2.30 -10.85
CA TRP A 173 4.72 -2.45 -11.67
C TRP A 173 5.91 -2.97 -10.85
N ALA A 174 6.12 -2.44 -9.65
CA ALA A 174 7.15 -2.97 -8.75
C ALA A 174 6.84 -4.41 -8.28
N LEU A 175 5.57 -4.74 -8.05
CA LEU A 175 5.16 -6.10 -7.67
C LEU A 175 5.48 -7.08 -8.81
N ARG A 176 5.20 -6.72 -10.07
CA ARG A 176 5.59 -7.47 -11.27
C ARG A 176 7.10 -7.68 -11.34
N GLU A 177 7.89 -6.59 -11.30
CA GLU A 177 9.37 -6.65 -11.42
C GLU A 177 10.06 -7.38 -10.27
N SER A 178 9.45 -7.41 -9.08
CA SER A 178 9.99 -8.18 -7.96
C SER A 178 10.01 -9.69 -8.24
N GLY A 179 9.16 -10.15 -9.16
CA GLY A 179 8.88 -11.53 -9.50
C GLY A 179 7.69 -12.13 -8.74
N LEU A 180 7.10 -11.43 -7.77
CA LEU A 180 6.03 -11.96 -6.91
C LEU A 180 4.78 -12.38 -7.68
N MET A 181 4.41 -11.66 -8.75
CA MET A 181 3.26 -12.04 -9.59
C MET A 181 3.45 -13.40 -10.26
N VAL A 182 4.69 -13.77 -10.58
CA VAL A 182 5.03 -15.06 -11.22
C VAL A 182 5.32 -16.14 -10.17
N SER A 183 6.13 -15.84 -9.15
CA SER A 183 6.57 -16.82 -8.16
C SER A 183 5.53 -17.12 -7.08
N ALA A 184 4.58 -16.22 -6.85
CA ALA A 184 3.56 -16.34 -5.81
C ALA A 184 2.22 -15.74 -6.29
N PRO A 185 1.57 -16.35 -7.30
CA PRO A 185 0.34 -15.81 -7.90
C PRO A 185 -0.83 -15.73 -6.90
N ASN A 186 -0.99 -16.72 -6.01
CA ASN A 186 -2.05 -16.73 -4.99
C ASN A 186 -1.86 -15.57 -4.00
N PHE A 187 -0.61 -15.35 -3.56
CA PHE A 187 -0.26 -14.16 -2.78
C PHE A 187 -0.59 -12.88 -3.53
N SER A 188 -0.22 -12.78 -4.80
CA SER A 188 -0.41 -11.55 -5.58
C SER A 188 -1.89 -11.21 -5.80
N ARG A 189 -2.74 -12.21 -6.05
CA ARG A 189 -4.21 -12.03 -6.13
C ARG A 189 -4.79 -11.56 -4.80
N TYR A 190 -4.42 -12.22 -3.70
CA TYR A 190 -4.83 -11.79 -2.37
C TYR A 190 -4.31 -10.38 -2.02
N TYR A 191 -3.06 -10.10 -2.35
CA TYR A 191 -2.40 -8.84 -2.05
C TYR A 191 -3.06 -7.67 -2.79
N ALA A 192 -3.57 -7.89 -4.00
CA ALA A 192 -4.39 -6.91 -4.71
C ALA A 192 -5.67 -6.55 -3.93
N LYS A 193 -6.39 -7.56 -3.40
CA LYS A 193 -7.55 -7.35 -2.54
C LYS A 193 -7.16 -6.58 -1.27
N PHE A 194 -6.08 -7.01 -0.62
CA PHE A 194 -5.53 -6.42 0.59
C PHE A 194 -5.15 -4.95 0.41
N ILE A 195 -4.35 -4.60 -0.60
CA ILE A 195 -3.93 -3.21 -0.80
C ILE A 195 -5.09 -2.34 -1.28
N GLY A 196 -6.05 -2.91 -2.03
CA GLY A 196 -7.28 -2.25 -2.42
C GLY A 196 -8.13 -1.81 -1.23
N HIS A 197 -8.20 -2.64 -0.19
CA HIS A 197 -8.86 -2.27 1.06
C HIS A 197 -8.18 -1.07 1.73
N PHE A 198 -6.86 -1.06 1.80
CA PHE A 198 -6.10 0.00 2.48
C PHE A 198 -6.06 1.32 1.70
N VAL A 199 -5.97 1.29 0.36
CA VAL A 199 -5.94 2.53 -0.44
C VAL A 199 -7.26 3.31 -0.32
N ARG A 200 -8.38 2.62 -0.11
CA ARG A 200 -9.71 3.21 0.12
C ARG A 200 -9.75 4.15 1.32
N VAL A 201 -8.92 3.91 2.35
CA VAL A 201 -8.84 4.76 3.55
C VAL A 201 -8.39 6.17 3.19
N TYR A 202 -7.50 6.28 2.21
CA TYR A 202 -6.91 7.53 1.76
C TYR A 202 -7.74 8.19 0.67
N GLU A 203 -8.18 7.42 -0.32
CA GLU A 203 -9.11 7.87 -1.34
C GLU A 203 -10.12 6.78 -1.68
N ARG A 204 -11.40 7.05 -1.39
CA ARG A 204 -12.47 6.06 -1.39
C ARG A 204 -12.64 5.37 -2.75
N GLN A 205 -12.47 6.11 -3.83
CA GLN A 205 -12.65 5.60 -5.19
C GLN A 205 -11.43 4.83 -5.67
N ALA A 206 -10.24 4.98 -5.07
CA ALA A 206 -9.01 4.38 -5.57
C ALA A 206 -9.07 2.84 -5.67
N GLN A 207 -9.83 2.18 -4.78
CA GLN A 207 -9.95 0.71 -4.80
C GLN A 207 -10.43 0.16 -6.16
N MET A 208 -11.32 0.85 -6.87
CA MET A 208 -11.85 0.34 -8.15
C MET A 208 -10.80 0.32 -9.26
N PHE A 209 -9.70 1.06 -9.09
CA PHE A 209 -8.59 1.13 -10.04
C PHE A 209 -7.47 0.15 -9.74
N VAL A 210 -7.60 -0.74 -8.75
CA VAL A 210 -6.56 -1.75 -8.48
C VAL A 210 -6.39 -2.70 -9.65
N ARG A 211 -7.49 -3.30 -10.14
CA ARG A 211 -7.46 -4.19 -11.31
C ARG A 211 -6.96 -3.47 -12.56
N ASP A 212 -7.38 -2.22 -12.75
CA ASP A 212 -6.87 -1.34 -13.80
C ASP A 212 -5.35 -1.12 -13.71
N SER A 213 -4.85 -0.88 -12.50
CA SER A 213 -3.42 -0.64 -12.28
C SER A 213 -2.57 -1.89 -12.48
N ILE A 214 -3.12 -3.08 -12.17
CA ILE A 214 -2.49 -4.37 -12.49
C ILE A 214 -2.39 -4.51 -14.01
N ARG A 215 -3.50 -4.40 -14.75
CA ARG A 215 -3.51 -4.49 -16.22
C ARG A 215 -2.55 -3.47 -16.84
N TRP A 216 -2.60 -2.22 -16.38
CA TRP A 216 -1.68 -1.18 -16.84
C TRP A 216 -0.22 -1.61 -16.66
N SER A 217 0.10 -2.20 -15.50
CA SER A 217 1.45 -2.65 -15.18
C SER A 217 1.88 -3.92 -15.91
N GLU A 218 0.96 -4.70 -16.50
CA GLU A 218 1.30 -5.92 -17.25
C GLU A 218 1.79 -5.61 -18.66
N GLU A 219 1.27 -4.54 -19.27
CA GLU A 219 1.66 -4.08 -20.61
C GLU A 219 3.02 -3.36 -20.58
N GLU A 220 4.02 -3.88 -21.29
CA GLU A 220 5.36 -3.28 -21.35
C GLU A 220 5.34 -1.87 -21.97
N GLU A 221 4.54 -1.68 -23.03
CA GLU A 221 4.35 -0.39 -23.73
C GLU A 221 3.92 0.74 -22.77
N ASN A 222 3.12 0.42 -21.75
CA ASN A 222 2.69 1.41 -20.75
C ASN A 222 3.88 1.88 -19.89
N THR A 223 4.72 0.95 -19.45
CA THR A 223 5.88 1.25 -18.61
C THR A 223 7.00 1.91 -19.40
N GLU A 224 7.22 1.52 -20.66
CA GLU A 224 8.14 2.19 -21.58
C GLU A 224 7.68 3.61 -21.88
N GLY A 225 6.40 3.77 -22.28
CA GLY A 225 5.83 5.09 -22.54
C GLY A 225 5.84 6.01 -21.32
N TYR A 226 5.70 5.48 -20.10
CA TYR A 226 5.88 6.25 -18.87
C TYR A 226 7.32 6.77 -18.72
N LEU A 227 8.32 5.93 -18.98
CA LEU A 227 9.73 6.30 -18.92
C LEU A 227 10.10 7.33 -20.01
N GLU A 228 9.66 7.12 -21.25
CA GLU A 228 9.89 8.03 -22.38
C GLU A 228 9.31 9.43 -22.13
N ARG A 229 8.18 9.50 -21.42
CA ARG A 229 7.52 10.77 -21.05
C ARG A 229 8.04 11.37 -19.74
N GLY A 230 9.22 10.95 -19.28
CA GLY A 230 9.87 11.51 -18.10
C GLY A 230 9.10 11.25 -16.80
N GLY A 231 8.45 10.10 -16.69
CA GLY A 231 7.72 9.69 -15.48
C GLY A 231 6.34 10.32 -15.36
N THR A 232 5.62 10.51 -16.46
CA THR A 232 4.27 11.09 -16.43
C THR A 232 3.23 10.11 -16.97
N MET A 233 2.02 10.14 -16.40
CA MET A 233 0.87 9.32 -16.80
C MET A 233 -0.31 10.21 -17.25
N PRO A 234 -0.30 10.75 -18.49
CA PRO A 234 -1.32 11.68 -18.97
C PRO A 234 -2.75 11.15 -18.87
N ASP A 235 -2.95 9.85 -19.03
CA ASP A 235 -4.25 9.17 -18.92
C ASP A 235 -4.76 9.09 -17.47
N VAL A 236 -3.89 9.36 -16.49
CA VAL A 236 -4.29 9.55 -15.08
C VAL A 236 -4.67 11.00 -14.79
N MET A 237 -4.10 11.96 -15.54
CA MET A 237 -4.31 13.40 -15.37
C MET A 237 -5.63 13.90 -16.01
N VAL A 238 -6.70 13.14 -15.80
CA VAL A 238 -8.07 13.42 -16.28
C VAL A 238 -9.01 13.64 -15.09
N SER A 239 -10.23 14.09 -15.34
CA SER A 239 -11.23 14.20 -14.26
C SER A 239 -11.64 12.84 -13.71
N ASP A 240 -12.09 12.78 -12.45
CA ASP A 240 -12.54 11.53 -11.82
C ASP A 240 -13.66 10.85 -12.62
N GLY A 241 -14.57 11.65 -13.19
CA GLY A 241 -15.66 11.16 -14.03
C GLY A 241 -15.17 10.53 -15.34
N GLU A 242 -14.12 11.06 -15.95
CA GLU A 242 -13.48 10.46 -17.13
C GLU A 242 -12.72 9.19 -16.76
N ALA A 243 -11.97 9.21 -15.65
CA ALA A 243 -11.26 8.05 -15.14
C ALA A 243 -12.22 6.86 -14.91
N ILE A 244 -13.35 7.10 -14.24
CA ILE A 244 -14.35 6.06 -13.96
C ILE A 244 -15.01 5.56 -15.24
N LYS A 245 -15.30 6.45 -16.22
CA LYS A 245 -15.83 6.04 -17.52
C LYS A 245 -14.86 5.16 -18.31
N GLY A 246 -13.56 5.27 -18.06
CA GLY A 246 -12.53 4.46 -18.69
C GLY A 246 -12.48 3.00 -18.20
N LEU A 247 -12.99 2.70 -17.00
CA LEU A 247 -12.99 1.35 -16.44
C LEU A 247 -13.97 0.41 -17.16
N PRO A 248 -13.77 -0.92 -17.13
CA PRO A 248 -14.82 -1.88 -17.49
C PRO A 248 -16.10 -1.64 -16.68
N LYS A 249 -17.28 -1.87 -17.27
CA LYS A 249 -18.57 -1.47 -16.69
C LYS A 249 -18.82 -2.11 -15.32
N GLU A 250 -18.41 -3.35 -15.17
CA GLU A 250 -18.45 -4.18 -13.96
C GLU A 250 -17.58 -3.63 -12.82
N GLU A 251 -16.53 -2.86 -13.13
CA GLU A 251 -15.62 -2.29 -12.11
C GLU A 251 -16.08 -0.90 -11.62
N ARG A 252 -16.98 -0.22 -12.33
CA ARG A 252 -17.39 1.19 -12.06
C ARG A 252 -18.24 1.40 -10.80
N GLY A 253 -18.77 0.32 -10.21
CA GLY A 253 -19.75 0.38 -9.13
C GLY A 253 -19.43 -0.47 -7.89
N GLY A 254 -18.29 -1.16 -7.89
CA GLY A 254 -17.97 -2.14 -6.86
C GLY A 254 -18.91 -3.35 -6.95
N ASP A 255 -18.48 -4.39 -7.64
CA ASP A 255 -19.06 -5.73 -7.67
C ASP A 255 -18.98 -6.46 -6.30
N GLY A 256 -18.74 -5.74 -5.21
CA GLY A 256 -18.35 -6.28 -3.92
C GLY A 256 -16.84 -6.43 -3.75
N TRP A 257 -16.04 -6.34 -4.82
CA TRP A 257 -14.58 -6.40 -4.74
C TRP A 257 -14.03 -5.22 -3.90
N PRO A 258 -13.00 -5.42 -3.05
CA PRO A 258 -12.19 -6.63 -2.86
C PRO A 258 -12.74 -7.65 -1.84
N TYR A 259 -14.00 -7.56 -1.44
CA TYR A 259 -14.58 -8.29 -0.30
C TYR A 259 -15.44 -9.50 -0.67
N VAL A 260 -15.64 -9.74 -1.97
CA VAL A 260 -16.35 -10.92 -2.51
C VAL A 260 -15.42 -11.80 -3.33
#